data_AF-A0A381P044-F1
#
_entry.id   AF-A0A381P044-F1
#
_cell.length_a   1.000
_cell.length_b   1.000
_cell.length_c   1.000
_cell.angle_alpha   90.00
_cell.angle_beta   90.00
_cell.angle_gamma   90.00
#
_symmetry.space_group_name_H-M   'P 1'
#
loop_
_entity.id
_entity.type
_entity.pdbx_description
1 polymer ?
#
loop_
_entity_poly.entity_id
_entity_poly.type
_entity_poly.pdbx_seq_one_letter_code
_entity_poly.pdbx_strand_id
1 'polypeptide(L)'
;MSGSVVTRDKVEEYLTLTSEARSKATPCAEGAEDEARLVSMLRMCDDYAADARHFMESGNLVRAFGAINYSHAWLDAAVRIGLLDGHGDDRLFTLP
;
A
#
# COMPACT_ATOMS: atom_id res chain seq x y z
N MET A 1 0.04 -10.21 -28.53
CA MET A 1 0.09 -9.23 -27.41
C MET A 1 0.81 -9.91 -26.26
N SER A 2 2.09 -9.58 -26.04
CA SER A 2 2.78 -9.99 -24.81
C SER A 2 2.28 -9.04 -23.72
N GLY A 3 1.22 -9.43 -23.03
CA GLY A 3 0.95 -8.84 -21.72
C GLY A 3 2.17 -9.16 -20.85
N SER A 4 2.81 -8.14 -20.31
CA SER A 4 3.95 -8.31 -19.41
C SER A 4 3.59 -9.30 -18.29
N VAL A 5 4.29 -10.42 -18.25
CA VAL A 5 4.07 -11.47 -17.25
C VAL A 5 4.46 -10.91 -15.87
N VAL A 6 3.57 -11.06 -14.89
CA VAL A 6 3.88 -10.71 -13.49
C VAL A 6 4.94 -11.69 -12.99
N THR A 7 6.10 -11.16 -12.57
CA THR A 7 7.22 -11.95 -12.03
C THR A 7 7.29 -11.81 -10.50
N ARG A 8 8.02 -12.72 -9.85
CA ARG A 8 8.31 -12.64 -8.41
C ARG A 8 9.04 -11.33 -8.07
N ASP A 9 10.09 -11.01 -8.82
CA ASP A 9 10.86 -9.76 -8.65
C ASP A 9 9.95 -8.53 -8.70
N LYS A 10 8.94 -8.54 -9.59
CA LYS A 10 7.99 -7.42 -9.70
C LYS A 10 7.11 -7.28 -8.46
N VAL A 11 6.69 -8.39 -7.86
CA VAL A 11 5.92 -8.37 -6.61
C VAL A 11 6.81 -7.92 -5.44
N GLU A 12 8.07 -8.38 -5.38
CA GLU A 12 9.03 -7.98 -4.34
C GLU A 12 9.39 -6.49 -4.41
N GLU A 13 9.53 -5.94 -5.62
CA GLU A 13 9.69 -4.51 -5.86
C GLU A 13 8.53 -3.71 -5.22
N TYR A 14 7.29 -4.12 -5.48
CA TYR A 14 6.10 -3.43 -4.95
C TYR A 14 5.92 -3.66 -3.45
N LEU A 15 6.28 -4.82 -2.92
CA LEU A 15 6.32 -5.06 -1.47
C LEU A 15 7.28 -4.11 -0.77
N THR A 16 8.45 -3.88 -1.38
CA THR A 16 9.46 -2.95 -0.87
C THR A 16 8.95 -1.52 -0.95
N LEU A 17 8.39 -1.11 -2.09
CA LEU A 17 7.81 0.21 -2.31
C LEU A 17 6.71 0.53 -1.27
N THR A 18 5.76 -0.38 -1.08
CA THR A 18 4.67 -0.21 -0.11
C THR A 18 5.19 -0.20 1.33
N SER A 19 6.19 -1.02 1.66
CA SER A 19 6.83 -0.99 2.99
C SER A 19 7.54 0.34 3.24
N GLU A 20 8.19 0.92 2.23
CA GLU A 20 8.84 2.21 2.30
C GLU A 20 7.80 3.32 2.55
N ALA A 21 6.73 3.35 1.74
CA ALA A 21 5.62 4.28 1.90
C ALA A 21 4.97 4.18 3.30
N ARG A 22 4.68 2.95 3.75
CA ARG A 22 4.08 2.67 5.07
C ARG A 22 4.93 3.19 6.24
N SER A 23 6.26 3.11 6.10
CA SER A 23 7.21 3.58 7.12
C SER A 23 7.44 5.09 7.06
N LYS A 24 7.32 5.70 5.87
CA LYS A 24 7.54 7.13 5.68
C LYS A 24 6.35 7.96 6.10
N ALA A 25 5.13 7.53 5.79
CA ALA A 25 3.93 8.29 6.10
C ALA A 25 3.72 8.42 7.62
N THR A 26 3.35 9.63 8.06
CA THR A 26 3.04 9.90 9.47
C THR A 26 1.58 10.32 9.67
N PRO A 27 0.92 9.96 10.78
CA PRO A 27 -0.44 10.40 11.07
C PRO A 27 -0.58 11.91 11.17
N CYS A 28 -1.58 12.47 10.50
CA CYS A 28 -2.03 13.86 10.67
C CYS A 28 -3.56 13.97 10.87
N ALA A 29 -4.25 12.83 11.05
CA ALA A 29 -5.67 12.76 11.38
C ALA A 29 -6.01 13.53 12.67
N GLU A 30 -7.16 14.21 12.69
CA GLU A 30 -7.58 15.04 13.83
C GLU A 30 -8.88 14.52 14.47
N GLY A 31 -8.80 14.15 15.75
CA GLY A 31 -9.95 13.73 16.53
C GLY A 31 -10.32 12.26 16.36
N ALA A 32 -11.15 11.75 17.27
CA ALA A 32 -11.36 10.32 17.46
C ALA A 32 -11.96 9.59 16.24
N GLU A 33 -12.80 10.27 15.45
CA GLU A 33 -13.42 9.66 14.27
C GLU A 33 -12.40 9.44 13.14
N ASP A 34 -11.57 10.44 12.85
CA ASP A 34 -10.55 10.36 11.81
C ASP A 34 -9.38 9.46 12.22
N GLU A 35 -9.02 9.45 13.50
CA GLU A 35 -8.09 8.46 14.06
C GLU A 35 -8.62 7.03 13.88
N ALA A 36 -9.90 6.77 14.16
CA ALA A 36 -10.49 5.44 13.98
C ALA A 36 -10.53 5.01 12.51
N ARG A 37 -10.85 5.95 11.60
CA ARG A 37 -10.80 5.72 10.14
C ARG A 37 -9.37 5.39 9.71
N LEU A 38 -8.38 6.18 10.14
CA LEU A 38 -6.98 5.95 9.83
C LEU A 38 -6.52 4.57 10.32
N VAL A 39 -6.83 4.19 11.55
CA VAL A 39 -6.50 2.86 12.09
C VAL A 39 -7.10 1.75 11.21
N SER A 40 -8.36 1.89 10.79
CA SER A 40 -8.99 0.93 9.88
C SER A 40 -8.28 0.87 8.53
N MET A 41 -7.89 2.00 7.95
CA MET A 41 -7.19 2.05 6.65
C MET A 41 -5.80 1.45 6.73
N LEU A 42 -5.03 1.75 7.79
CA LEU A 42 -3.71 1.18 8.02
C LEU A 42 -3.78 -0.33 8.21
N ARG A 43 -4.79 -0.83 8.93
CA ARG A 43 -5.06 -2.26 9.03
C ARG A 43 -5.30 -2.89 7.66
N MET A 44 -6.11 -2.27 6.80
CA MET A 44 -6.35 -2.79 5.45
C MET A 44 -5.07 -2.80 4.60
N CYS A 45 -4.23 -1.77 4.70
CA CYS A 45 -2.90 -1.77 4.07
C CYS A 45 -2.07 -2.97 4.52
N ASP A 46 -1.95 -3.18 5.84
CA ASP A 46 -1.12 -4.22 6.43
C ASP A 46 -1.65 -5.63 6.12
N ASP A 47 -2.97 -5.84 6.19
CA ASP A 47 -3.65 -7.10 5.86
C ASP A 47 -3.42 -7.48 4.38
N TYR A 48 -3.58 -6.55 3.43
CA TYR A 48 -3.34 -6.84 2.01
C TYR A 48 -1.86 -7.02 1.64
N ALA A 49 -0.95 -6.37 2.37
CA ALA A 49 0.49 -6.64 2.22
C ALA A 49 0.83 -8.06 2.67
N ALA A 50 0.19 -8.55 3.75
CA ALA A 50 0.33 -9.94 4.20
C ALA A 50 -0.25 -10.93 3.17
N ASP A 51 -1.44 -10.64 2.62
CA ASP A 51 -2.04 -11.44 1.54
C ASP A 51 -1.14 -11.50 0.30
N ALA A 52 -0.51 -10.39 -0.07
CA ALA A 52 0.43 -10.36 -1.20
C ALA A 52 1.61 -11.30 -0.98
N ARG A 53 2.20 -11.32 0.22
CA ARG A 53 3.27 -12.27 0.58
C ARG A 53 2.78 -13.71 0.50
N HIS A 54 1.59 -13.99 1.06
CA HIS A 54 1.00 -15.32 1.02
C HIS A 54 0.75 -15.83 -0.42
N PHE A 55 0.20 -14.97 -1.29
CA PHE A 55 0.00 -15.32 -2.70
C PHE A 55 1.33 -15.49 -3.45
N MET A 56 2.34 -14.69 -3.13
CA MET A 56 3.66 -14.81 -3.74
C MET A 56 4.36 -16.12 -3.35
N GLU A 57 4.30 -16.49 -2.07
CA GLU A 57 4.86 -17.75 -1.54
C GLU A 57 4.16 -18.98 -2.14
N SER A 58 2.86 -18.91 -2.39
CA SER A 58 2.09 -19.97 -3.08
C SER A 58 2.22 -19.96 -4.61
N GLY A 59 3.02 -19.06 -5.18
CA GLY A 59 3.25 -18.95 -6.63
C GLY A 59 2.13 -18.27 -7.42
N ASN A 60 1.09 -17.76 -6.75
CA ASN A 60 0.00 -17.02 -7.39
C ASN A 60 0.37 -15.55 -7.58
N LEU A 61 1.29 -15.28 -8.52
CA LEU A 61 1.89 -13.97 -8.70
C LEU A 61 0.89 -12.89 -9.13
N VAL A 62 -0.12 -13.22 -9.93
CA VAL A 62 -1.15 -12.25 -10.35
C VAL A 62 -1.97 -11.77 -9.15
N ARG A 63 -2.38 -12.68 -8.24
CA ARG A 63 -3.07 -12.29 -7.00
C ARG A 63 -2.15 -11.53 -6.06
N ALA A 64 -0.89 -11.94 -5.96
CA ALA A 64 0.10 -11.24 -5.15
C ALA A 64 0.28 -9.80 -5.60
N PHE A 65 0.44 -9.58 -6.91
CA PHE A 65 0.56 -8.26 -7.50
C PHE A 65 -0.71 -7.41 -7.31
N GLY A 66 -1.89 -8.01 -7.48
CA GLY A 66 -3.15 -7.31 -7.20
C GLY A 66 -3.27 -6.89 -5.73
N ALA A 67 -2.96 -7.79 -4.80
CA ALA A 67 -3.02 -7.52 -3.37
C ALA A 67 -2.06 -6.40 -2.94
N ILE A 68 -0.82 -6.38 -3.44
CA ILE A 68 0.14 -5.34 -3.03
C ILE A 68 -0.19 -3.96 -3.60
N ASN A 69 -0.74 -3.89 -4.82
CA ASN A 69 -1.23 -2.62 -5.37
C ASN A 69 -2.44 -2.11 -4.58
N TYR A 70 -3.35 -3.00 -4.17
CA TYR A 70 -4.50 -2.62 -3.35
C TYR A 70 -4.09 -2.19 -1.94
N SER A 71 -3.09 -2.84 -1.35
CA SER A 71 -2.45 -2.40 -0.09
C SER A 71 -1.91 -0.97 -0.21
N HIS A 72 -1.14 -0.67 -1.27
CA HIS A 72 -0.59 0.65 -1.51
C HIS A 72 -1.68 1.72 -1.70
N ALA A 73 -2.77 1.38 -2.40
CA ALA A 73 -3.90 2.28 -2.62
C ALA A 73 -4.55 2.76 -1.32
N TRP A 74 -4.54 1.97 -0.24
CA TRP A 74 -5.01 2.41 1.07
C TRP A 74 -4.13 3.51 1.68
N LEU A 75 -2.81 3.45 1.48
CA LEU A 75 -1.88 4.50 1.91
C LEU A 75 -2.07 5.78 1.09
N ASP A 76 -2.12 5.64 -0.23
CA ASP A 76 -2.39 6.75 -1.15
C ASP A 76 -3.70 7.47 -0.80
N ALA A 77 -4.76 6.70 -0.56
CA ALA A 77 -6.04 7.27 -0.16
C ALA A 77 -5.93 8.04 1.15
N ALA A 78 -5.27 7.48 2.17
CA ALA A 78 -5.09 8.13 3.46
C ALA A 78 -4.26 9.43 3.36
N VAL A 79 -3.23 9.46 2.50
CA VAL A 79 -2.46 10.68 2.21
C VAL A 79 -3.32 11.70 1.47
N ARG A 80 -4.01 11.27 0.41
CA ARG A 80 -4.81 12.16 -0.46
C ARG A 80 -5.96 12.84 0.27
N ILE A 81 -6.58 12.16 1.24
CA ILE A 81 -7.69 12.71 2.04
C ILE A 81 -7.22 13.40 3.34
N GLY A 82 -5.91 13.47 3.59
CA GLY A 82 -5.34 14.22 4.71
C GLY A 82 -5.38 13.52 6.07
N LEU A 83 -5.41 12.17 6.10
CA LEU A 83 -5.23 11.40 7.35
C LEU A 83 -3.77 11.02 7.61
N LEU A 84 -2.96 10.95 6.54
CA LEU A 84 -1.51 10.76 6.58
C LEU A 84 -0.80 11.92 5.88
N ASP A 85 0.38 12.30 6.38
CA ASP A 85 1.34 13.14 5.68
C ASP A 85 2.36 12.26 4.95
N GLY A 86 2.37 12.33 3.61
CA GLY A 86 3.34 11.67 2.74
C GLY A 86 4.66 12.44 2.60
N HIS A 87 4.80 13.58 3.27
CA HIS A 87 5.98 14.45 3.28
C HIS A 87 6.40 14.95 1.90
N GLY A 88 5.43 15.19 1.01
CA GLY A 88 5.65 15.71 -0.34
C GLY A 88 6.39 14.75 -1.28
N ASP A 89 6.40 13.45 -0.99
CA ASP A 89 7.04 12.44 -1.85
C ASP A 89 6.09 11.94 -2.94
N ASP A 90 6.21 12.50 -4.14
CA ASP A 90 5.43 12.16 -5.33
C ASP A 90 5.89 10.87 -6.04
N ARG A 91 7.01 10.28 -5.60
CA ARG A 91 7.46 8.96 -6.04
C ARG A 91 6.74 7.86 -5.26
N LEU A 92 6.54 8.05 -3.95
CA LEU A 92 5.91 7.07 -3.08
C LEU A 92 4.40 7.23 -2.95
N PHE A 93 3.86 8.44 -3.19
CA PHE A 93 2.45 8.70 -2.99
C PHE A 93 1.83 9.44 -4.17
N THR A 94 0.57 9.15 -4.42
CA THR A 94 -0.28 9.96 -5.29
C THR A 94 -0.77 11.20 -4.53
N LEU A 95 0.02 12.27 -4.56
CA LEU A 95 -0.31 13.53 -3.89
C LEU A 95 -1.55 14.22 -4.53
N PRO A 96 -2.32 15.01 -3.75
CA PRO A 96 -3.52 15.71 -4.23
C PRO A 96 -3.28 16.60 -5.46
#